data_AF-A0A0N4TCA3-F1
#
_entry.id   AF-A0A0N4TCA3-F1
#
_cell.length_a   1.000
_cell.length_b   1.000
_cell.length_c   1.000
_cell.angle_alpha   90.00
_cell.angle_beta   90.00
_cell.angle_gamma   90.00
#
_symmetry.space_group_name_H-M   'P 1'
#
loop_
_entity.id
_entity.type
_entity.pdbx_description
1 polymer ?
#
loop_
_entity_poly.entity_id
_entity_poly.type
_entity_poly.pdbx_seq_one_letter_code
_entity_poly.pdbx_strand_id
1 'polypeptide(L)'
;MTDKIANLALMAGGNELVEAAQYYENIPGQTDKAVMLYHKAGMISRALDLAFRTDQFSALDLITNELDENSDPRILERAAEFFKNNQQYNKAVQLLAYSKKAHIYIYIIIK
;
A
#
# COMPACT_ATOMS: atom_id res chain seq x y z
N MET A 1 2.58 -24.49 11.14
CA MET A 1 3.37 -24.79 9.91
C MET A 1 3.56 -23.54 9.04
N THR A 2 2.66 -22.56 9.10
CA THR A 2 2.73 -21.24 8.43
C THR A 2 3.92 -20.37 8.83
N ASP A 3 4.36 -20.42 10.08
CA ASP A 3 5.43 -19.55 10.61
C ASP A 3 6.82 -19.88 10.06
N LYS A 4 7.03 -21.13 9.60
CA LYS A 4 8.30 -21.54 8.98
C LYS A 4 8.51 -20.93 7.60
N ILE A 5 7.44 -20.75 6.82
CA ILE A 5 7.53 -20.20 5.46
C ILE A 5 7.88 -18.72 5.52
N ALA A 6 7.25 -17.96 6.43
CA ALA A 6 7.57 -16.55 6.63
C ALA A 6 9.03 -16.33 7.08
N ASN A 7 9.53 -17.18 7.99
CA ASN A 7 10.92 -17.10 8.46
C ASN A 7 11.94 -17.52 7.39
N LEU A 8 11.64 -18.53 6.57
CA LEU A 8 12.51 -18.93 5.46
C LEU A 8 12.54 -17.86 4.36
N ALA A 9 11.41 -17.23 4.08
CA ALA A 9 11.31 -16.15 3.11
C ALA A 9 12.12 -14.90 3.50
N LEU A 10 12.13 -14.56 4.80
CA LEU A 10 12.98 -13.49 5.33
C LEU A 10 14.49 -13.79 5.21
N MET A 11 14.89 -15.06 5.12
CA MET A 11 16.29 -15.48 5.04
C MET A 11 16.83 -15.63 3.61
N ALA A 12 15.96 -15.83 2.61
CA ALA A 12 16.37 -16.24 1.26
C ALA A 12 16.45 -15.08 0.23
N GLY A 13 15.68 -14.00 0.44
CA GLY A 13 15.69 -12.83 -0.44
C GLY A 13 14.31 -12.48 -0.99
N GLY A 14 14.27 -11.48 -1.88
CA GLY A 14 13.01 -10.88 -2.35
C GLY A 14 12.03 -11.83 -3.02
N ASN A 15 12.49 -12.92 -3.66
CA ASN A 15 11.62 -13.86 -4.37
C ASN A 15 10.77 -14.73 -3.43
N GLU A 16 11.34 -15.19 -2.32
CA GLU A 16 10.64 -16.04 -1.37
C GLU A 16 9.61 -15.25 -0.54
N LEU A 17 9.87 -13.95 -0.29
CA LEU A 17 8.88 -13.05 0.30
C LEU A 17 7.65 -12.89 -0.59
N VAL A 18 7.84 -12.87 -1.91
CA VAL A 18 6.75 -12.78 -2.89
C VAL A 18 5.94 -14.07 -2.94
N GLU A 19 6.58 -15.23 -2.94
CA GLU A 19 5.88 -16.52 -2.86
C GLU A 19 5.08 -16.65 -1.55
N ALA A 20 5.66 -16.24 -0.42
CA ALA A 20 4.95 -16.21 0.85
C ALA A 20 3.75 -15.24 0.79
N ALA A 21 3.92 -14.06 0.21
CA ALA A 21 2.84 -13.09 0.04
C ALA A 21 1.67 -13.66 -0.79
N GLN A 22 1.97 -14.31 -1.91
CA GLN A 22 0.98 -14.98 -2.77
C GLN A 22 0.25 -16.10 -2.02
N TYR A 23 0.94 -16.85 -1.18
CA TYR A 23 0.30 -17.87 -0.35
C TYR A 23 -0.73 -17.27 0.62
N TYR A 24 -0.35 -16.19 1.33
CA TYR A 24 -1.27 -15.50 2.25
C TYR A 24 -2.41 -14.76 1.54
N GLU A 25 -2.20 -14.30 0.30
CA GLU A 25 -3.23 -13.66 -0.53
C GLU A 25 -4.42 -14.59 -0.79
N ASN A 26 -4.18 -15.91 -0.87
CA ASN A 26 -5.22 -16.91 -1.07
C ASN A 26 -5.95 -17.32 0.21
N ILE A 27 -5.52 -16.84 1.39
CA ILE A 27 -6.11 -17.21 2.68
C ILE A 27 -7.00 -16.06 3.16
N PRO A 28 -8.34 -16.28 3.25
CA PRO A 28 -9.24 -15.25 3.74
C PRO A 28 -8.89 -14.87 5.19
N GLY A 29 -8.78 -13.56 5.46
CA GLY A 29 -8.41 -13.03 6.77
C GLY A 29 -6.90 -12.93 7.05
N GLN A 30 -6.03 -13.28 6.09
CA GLN A 30 -4.57 -13.06 6.20
C GLN A 30 -4.01 -12.16 5.09
N THR A 31 -4.87 -11.38 4.44
CA THR A 31 -4.50 -10.45 3.37
C THR A 31 -3.63 -9.29 3.88
N ASP A 32 -3.76 -8.91 5.15
CA ASP A 32 -2.88 -7.98 5.86
C ASP A 32 -1.41 -8.45 5.83
N LYS A 33 -1.16 -9.75 6.10
CA LYS A 33 0.18 -10.33 6.05
C LYS A 33 0.74 -10.35 4.65
N ALA A 34 -0.09 -10.66 3.65
CA ALA A 34 0.33 -10.63 2.25
C ALA A 34 0.79 -9.22 1.83
N VAL A 35 0.04 -8.18 2.20
CA VAL A 35 0.41 -6.78 1.96
C VAL A 35 1.75 -6.44 2.61
N MET A 36 1.96 -6.81 3.88
CA MET A 36 3.23 -6.57 4.57
C MET A 36 4.41 -7.31 3.95
N LEU A 37 4.20 -8.53 3.44
CA LEU A 37 5.26 -9.31 2.78
C LEU A 37 5.63 -8.69 1.43
N TYR A 38 4.66 -8.24 0.64
CA TYR A 38 4.93 -7.50 -0.60
C TYR A 38 5.68 -6.19 -0.33
N HIS A 39 5.32 -5.48 0.74
CA HIS A 39 6.04 -4.27 1.15
C HIS A 39 7.49 -4.57 1.54
N LYS A 40 7.71 -5.60 2.38
CA LYS A 40 9.07 -6.08 2.75
C LYS A 40 9.89 -6.58 1.55
N ALA A 41 9.23 -7.10 0.51
CA ALA A 41 9.86 -7.48 -0.74
C ALA A 41 10.23 -6.27 -1.65
N GLY A 42 9.91 -5.04 -1.24
CA GLY A 42 10.09 -3.83 -2.06
C GLY A 42 9.04 -3.68 -3.16
N MET A 43 8.03 -4.55 -3.21
CA MET A 43 6.94 -4.50 -4.20
C MET A 43 5.81 -3.57 -3.74
N ILE A 44 6.13 -2.30 -3.49
CA ILE A 44 5.20 -1.30 -2.95
C ILE A 44 3.93 -1.19 -3.80
N SER A 45 4.06 -1.14 -5.13
CA SER A 45 2.90 -1.05 -6.04
C SER A 45 1.93 -2.23 -5.86
N ARG A 46 2.46 -3.45 -5.69
CA ARG A 46 1.67 -4.68 -5.51
C ARG A 46 1.02 -4.71 -4.13
N ALA A 47 1.76 -4.31 -3.09
CA ALA A 47 1.26 -4.20 -1.73
C ALA A 47 0.07 -3.24 -1.65
N LEU A 48 0.19 -2.06 -2.28
CA LEU A 48 -0.87 -1.07 -2.34
C LEU A 48 -2.06 -1.55 -3.16
N ASP A 49 -1.85 -2.16 -4.32
CA ASP A 49 -2.92 -2.77 -5.12
C ASP A 49 -3.74 -3.78 -4.32
N LEU A 50 -3.06 -4.66 -3.59
CA LEU A 50 -3.72 -5.65 -2.75
C LEU A 50 -4.45 -4.99 -1.57
N ALA A 51 -3.84 -4.00 -0.92
CA ALA A 51 -4.45 -3.26 0.18
C ALA A 51 -5.72 -2.52 -0.27
N PHE A 52 -5.71 -1.92 -1.47
CA PHE A 52 -6.89 -1.27 -2.06
C PHE A 52 -8.00 -2.27 -2.37
N ARG A 53 -7.67 -3.46 -2.89
CA ARG A 53 -8.67 -4.49 -3.25
C ARG A 53 -9.31 -5.15 -2.04
N THR A 54 -8.60 -5.19 -0.92
CA THR A 54 -9.00 -5.91 0.29
C THR A 54 -9.42 -4.97 1.42
N ASP A 55 -9.52 -3.67 1.14
CA ASP A 55 -9.84 -2.61 2.11
C ASP A 55 -8.97 -2.68 3.37
N GLN A 56 -7.69 -3.02 3.21
CA GLN A 56 -6.76 -3.15 4.34
C GLN A 56 -6.18 -1.78 4.75
N PHE A 57 -7.02 -0.99 5.43
CA PHE A 57 -6.69 0.37 5.84
C PHE A 57 -5.43 0.45 6.70
N SER A 58 -5.26 -0.43 7.70
CA SER A 58 -4.12 -0.39 8.61
C SER A 58 -2.79 -0.62 7.89
N ALA A 59 -2.77 -1.54 6.93
CA ALA A 59 -1.57 -1.83 6.14
C ALA A 59 -1.30 -0.69 5.14
N LEU A 60 -2.36 -0.15 4.52
CA LEU A 60 -2.23 1.00 3.62
C LEU A 60 -1.70 2.24 4.34
N ASP A 61 -2.17 2.51 5.56
CA ASP A 61 -1.73 3.65 6.37
C ASP A 61 -0.21 3.60 6.60
N LEU A 62 0.31 2.44 6.98
CA LEU A 62 1.74 2.23 7.18
C LEU A 62 2.54 2.46 5.90
N ILE A 63 2.13 1.85 4.78
CA ILE A 63 2.86 1.98 3.50
C ILE A 63 2.82 3.43 3.01
N THR A 64 1.69 4.11 3.16
CA THR A 64 1.51 5.48 2.66
C THR A 64 2.21 6.53 3.51
N ASN A 65 2.43 6.26 4.81
CA ASN A 65 3.28 7.10 5.66
C ASN A 65 4.77 7.04 5.27
N GLU A 66 5.21 6.00 4.53
CA GLU A 66 6.56 5.91 3.98
C GLU A 66 6.70 6.58 2.59
N LEU A 67 5.58 6.96 1.95
CA LEU A 67 5.61 7.65 0.66
C LEU A 67 6.01 9.12 0.84
N ASP A 68 6.79 9.61 -0.12
CA ASP A 68 7.36 10.95 -0.16
C ASP A 68 7.23 11.58 -1.55
N GLU A 69 7.82 12.77 -1.73
CA GLU A 69 7.85 13.49 -3.02
C GLU A 69 8.66 12.81 -4.13
N ASN A 70 9.47 11.79 -3.80
CA ASN A 70 10.26 11.00 -4.75
C ASN A 70 9.52 9.73 -5.20
N SER A 71 8.42 9.40 -4.51
CA SER A 71 7.60 8.24 -4.81
C SER A 71 6.85 8.42 -6.15
N ASP A 72 6.51 7.30 -6.79
CA ASP A 72 5.83 7.33 -8.09
C ASP A 72 4.52 8.15 -8.00
N PRO A 73 4.35 9.21 -8.81
CA PRO A 73 3.13 10.03 -8.82
C PRO A 73 1.84 9.22 -8.98
N ARG A 74 1.86 8.14 -9.77
CA ARG A 74 0.69 7.27 -9.97
C ARG A 74 0.28 6.56 -8.69
N ILE A 75 1.26 6.16 -7.87
CA ILE A 75 1.04 5.52 -6.59
C ILE A 75 0.43 6.51 -5.60
N LEU A 76 0.99 7.71 -5.54
CA LEU A 76 0.52 8.81 -4.68
C LEU A 76 -0.93 9.20 -5.00
N GLU A 77 -1.27 9.34 -6.29
CA GLU A 77 -2.64 9.63 -6.73
C GLU A 77 -3.64 8.56 -6.30
N ARG A 78 -3.27 7.29 -6.45
CA ARG A 78 -4.16 6.17 -6.12
C ARG A 78 -4.37 6.02 -4.62
N ALA A 79 -3.32 6.20 -3.84
CA ALA A 79 -3.41 6.26 -2.39
C ALA A 79 -4.29 7.43 -1.93
N ALA A 80 -4.13 8.61 -2.53
CA ALA A 80 -4.95 9.76 -2.22
C ALA A 80 -6.44 9.55 -2.55
N GLU A 81 -6.76 8.92 -3.68
CA GLU A 81 -8.14 8.61 -4.04
C GLU A 81 -8.79 7.65 -3.05
N PHE A 82 -8.04 6.66 -2.56
CA PHE A 82 -8.53 5.78 -1.52
C PHE A 82 -8.83 6.54 -0.21
N PHE A 83 -7.88 7.35 0.27
CA PHE A 83 -8.11 8.15 1.48
C PHE A 83 -9.25 9.15 1.33
N LYS A 84 -9.43 9.74 0.14
CA LYS A 84 -10.60 10.58 -0.19
C LYS A 84 -11.91 9.80 -0.01
N ASN A 85 -12.00 8.59 -0.56
CA ASN A 85 -13.21 7.76 -0.48
C ASN A 85 -13.52 7.35 0.97
N ASN A 86 -12.51 7.28 1.83
CA ASN A 86 -12.65 7.00 3.26
C ASN A 86 -12.76 8.25 4.14
N GLN A 87 -13.04 9.42 3.55
CA GLN A 87 -13.18 10.70 4.25
C GLN A 87 -11.91 11.17 4.99
N GLN A 88 -10.74 10.60 4.68
CA GLN A 88 -9.44 11.02 5.19
C GLN A 88 -8.81 12.07 4.27
N TYR A 89 -9.48 13.21 4.14
CA TYR A 89 -9.09 14.27 3.20
C TYR A 89 -7.69 14.84 3.46
N ASN A 90 -7.27 14.95 4.71
CA ASN A 90 -5.94 15.47 5.06
C ASN A 90 -4.80 14.63 4.45
N LYS A 91 -4.89 13.30 4.59
CA LYS A 91 -3.91 12.38 4.00
C LYS A 91 -3.98 12.39 2.48
N ALA A 92 -5.18 12.46 1.91
CA ALA A 92 -5.36 12.55 0.46
C ALA A 92 -4.69 13.81 -0.11
N VAL A 93 -4.87 14.98 0.52
CA VAL A 93 -4.22 16.23 0.12
C VAL A 93 -2.70 16.12 0.21
N GLN A 94 -2.18 15.56 1.31
CA GLN A 94 -0.75 15.39 1.51
C GLN A 94 -0.10 14.54 0.41
N LEU A 95 -0.70 13.39 0.09
CA LEU A 95 -0.21 12.50 -0.97
C LEU A 95 -0.29 13.16 -2.36
N LEU A 96 -1.33 13.94 -2.64
CA LEU A 96 -1.44 14.69 -3.90
C LEU A 96 -0.46 15.86 -4.00
N ALA A 97 -0.08 16.44 -2.86
CA ALA A 97 0.99 17.41 -2.79
C ALA A 97 2.33 16.79 -3.17
N TYR A 98 2.65 15.60 -2.65
CA TYR A 98 3.82 14.83 -3.08
C TYR A 98 3.78 14.50 -4.57
N SER A 99 2.60 14.17 -5.12
CA SER A 99 2.42 13.91 -6.55
C SER A 99 2.59 15.15 -7.44
N LYS A 100 2.87 16.34 -6.87
CA LYS A 100 2.89 17.64 -7.56
C LYS A 100 1.58 17.98 -8.28
N LYS A 101 0.48 17.32 -7.87
CA LYS A 101 -0.89 17.53 -8.38
C LYS A 101 -1.80 18.26 -7.38
N ALA A 102 -1.23 18.84 -6.31
CA ALA A 102 -1.97 19.60 -5.30
C ALA A 102 -2.97 20.61 -5.88
N HIS A 103 -2.60 21.30 -6.98
CA HIS A 103 -3.47 22.28 -7.64
C HIS A 103 -4.83 21.72 -8.10
N ILE A 104 -4.89 20.44 -8.47
CA ILE A 104 -6.12 19.80 -8.94
C ILE A 104 -7.09 19.55 -7.78
N TYR A 105 -6.57 19.26 -6.58
CA TYR A 105 -7.41 18.83 -5.46
C TYR A 105 -8.10 19.98 -4.72
N ILE A 106 -7.50 21.18 -4.68
CA ILE A 106 -8.18 22.40 -4.22
C ILE A 106 -9.48 22.60 -5.02
N TYR A 107 -9.46 22.30 -6.32
CA TYR A 107 -10.66 22.39 -7.17
C TYR A 107 -11.70 21.30 -6.88
N ILE A 108 -11.28 20.14 -6.35
CA ILE A 108 -12.16 19.00 -6.03
C ILE A 108 -12.81 19.16 -4.65
N ILE A 109 -12.15 19.77 -3.66
CA ILE A 109 -12.75 20.00 -2.33
C ILE A 109 -13.79 21.13 -2.35
N ILE A 110 -13.65 22.12 -3.25
CA ILE A 110 -14.53 23.30 -3.30
C ILE A 110 -15.86 23.01 -4.04
N LYS A 111 -16.06 21.81 -4.58
CA LYS A 111 -17.25 21.43 -5.36
C LYS A 111 -18.09 20.38 -4.66
#